data_AF-A0A1G6WAG9-F1
#
_entry.id   AF-A0A1G6WAG9-F1
#
_cell.length_a   1.000
_cell.length_b   1.000
_cell.length_c   1.000
_cell.angle_alpha   90.00
_cell.angle_beta   90.00
_cell.angle_gamma   90.00
#
_symmetry.space_group_name_H-M   'P 1'
#
loop_
_entity.id
_entity.type
_entity.pdbx_description
1 polymer ?
#
loop_
_entity_poly.entity_id
_entity_poly.type
_entity_poly.pdbx_seq_one_letter_code
_entity_poly.pdbx_strand_id
1 'polypeptide(L)'
;MTVNKPSVTRSFSRGPDATSIIVMAGPAAEPAMQGMVNPGIRVSEMPFPLPPYKAAPSDQRQADIADIRPILVAHINPEAVMPPPVVPDHIIAGDDGPNTLIGDGATPLHGGKGDDLYIITGPERFMSAVEWVGEGIDTVIAEVDYEMSGYYEIENLTLAGPEAVTGIGNNLNNVITGNLNDNVLLGKHGKDTLKGWGGDDRLDGGPGPDKMFGGKGDDLYIVGHAGDKVIEAAASGTDTVISWADYQLGGHVENLILRGFGKIDGTGNHQDNDISGTEEANILRGLPGDDTLKGWDGDDTLDGGWGADKMFGGQGDDRYMVDDIGDRVIEAPGTGTDTVLSSVSFRLSASVENLHLVGPKPISGSGNAAGNMMSGNHAANILKGHDGADSISGQGGFDRIVGGKGNDLLNGGAGRDTFVFFQNDGRDVIQDFTIGADLIEFRTGGGRFDDLTISQQGNKAVLAFAGSTVVLNAVNADDLDAGDFLFF
;
A
#
# COMPACT_ATOMS: atom_id res chain seq x y z
N MET A 1 15.24 54.61 32.55
CA MET A 1 15.17 55.24 33.89
C MET A 1 14.16 54.47 34.73
N THR A 2 14.67 53.61 35.62
CA THR A 2 14.31 53.46 37.06
C THR A 2 12.99 54.13 37.53
N VAL A 3 12.08 53.53 38.31
CA VAL A 3 12.23 53.07 39.71
C VAL A 3 10.94 52.34 40.23
N ASN A 4 11.15 51.24 40.98
CA ASN A 4 10.44 50.61 42.13
C ASN A 4 8.90 50.38 42.28
N LYS A 5 8.59 49.08 42.49
CA LYS A 5 7.75 48.37 43.51
C LYS A 5 7.35 49.16 44.79
N PRO A 6 6.28 48.77 45.58
CA PRO A 6 6.10 47.41 46.11
C PRO A 6 4.67 46.87 46.36
N SER A 7 4.66 45.56 46.62
CA SER A 7 3.59 44.68 47.07
C SER A 7 3.33 44.77 48.59
N VAL A 8 2.07 44.62 49.01
CA VAL A 8 1.68 44.20 50.38
C VAL A 8 0.49 43.24 50.32
N THR A 9 0.66 42.12 50.99
CA THR A 9 -0.19 40.94 51.15
C THR A 9 -1.35 41.18 52.14
N ARG A 10 -2.55 40.63 51.89
CA ARG A 10 -3.48 40.19 52.95
C ARG A 10 -4.26 38.94 52.53
N SER A 11 -4.11 37.91 53.35
CA SER A 11 -4.78 36.61 53.40
C SER A 11 -6.23 36.69 53.89
N PHE A 12 -7.13 35.85 53.38
CA PHE A 12 -8.25 35.27 54.15
C PHE A 12 -8.64 33.89 53.61
N SER A 13 -9.00 33.01 54.53
CA SER A 13 -9.14 31.56 54.42
C SER A 13 -10.60 31.09 54.60
N ARG A 14 -10.94 29.96 53.95
CA ARG A 14 -11.93 28.91 54.29
C ARG A 14 -13.45 29.24 54.35
N GLY A 15 -14.23 28.39 53.68
CA GLY A 15 -15.50 27.84 54.23
C GLY A 15 -16.71 27.83 53.27
N PRO A 16 -17.43 26.69 53.09
CA PRO A 16 -18.48 26.50 52.07
C PRO A 16 -19.94 26.51 52.60
N ASP A 17 -20.87 26.29 51.66
CA ASP A 17 -22.24 25.75 51.76
C ASP A 17 -23.48 26.67 51.56
N ALA A 18 -24.16 26.38 50.43
CA ALA A 18 -25.58 26.10 50.19
C ALA A 18 -26.70 27.12 50.53
N THR A 19 -27.48 27.48 49.50
CA THR A 19 -28.98 27.47 49.51
C THR A 19 -29.54 27.68 48.09
N SER A 20 -30.27 26.68 47.53
CA SER A 20 -31.71 26.68 47.11
C SER A 20 -32.11 27.56 45.90
N ILE A 21 -33.07 27.28 45.01
CA ILE A 21 -34.08 26.24 44.69
C ILE A 21 -34.64 26.67 43.30
N ILE A 22 -35.13 25.76 42.43
CA ILE A 22 -36.46 25.80 41.78
C ILE A 22 -36.67 24.49 40.99
N VAL A 23 -37.86 23.93 41.22
CA VAL A 23 -38.45 22.64 40.84
C VAL A 23 -39.28 22.80 39.56
N MET A 24 -39.43 21.75 38.75
CA MET A 24 -40.70 21.36 38.08
C MET A 24 -40.68 19.84 37.76
N ALA A 25 -41.80 19.18 38.08
CA ALA A 25 -42.01 17.72 38.05
C ALA A 25 -42.71 17.24 36.75
N GLY A 26 -42.61 15.93 36.46
CA GLY A 26 -43.25 15.22 35.32
C GLY A 26 -44.78 15.05 35.43
N PRO A 27 -45.46 14.22 34.59
CA PRO A 27 -45.26 12.75 34.61
C PRO A 27 -45.48 11.93 33.30
N ALA A 28 -44.92 10.71 33.32
CA ALA A 28 -45.29 9.38 32.78
C ALA A 28 -46.19 9.15 31.54
N ALA A 29 -45.76 8.25 30.64
CA ALA A 29 -46.49 7.02 30.22
C ALA A 29 -45.64 6.10 29.31
N GLU A 30 -45.47 4.81 29.68
CA GLU A 30 -45.21 3.69 28.75
C GLU A 30 -46.56 3.08 28.28
N PRO A 31 -46.58 2.28 27.20
CA PRO A 31 -46.60 0.83 27.43
C PRO A 31 -45.77 -0.01 26.44
N ALA A 32 -45.44 -1.22 26.91
CA ALA A 32 -44.71 -2.30 26.24
C ALA A 32 -45.39 -2.88 24.99
N MET A 33 -44.58 -3.42 24.08
CA MET A 33 -44.96 -4.48 23.14
C MET A 33 -43.79 -5.47 22.99
N GLN A 34 -44.16 -6.75 22.97
CA GLN A 34 -43.33 -7.91 23.23
C GLN A 34 -43.18 -8.75 21.95
N GLY A 35 -41.95 -9.17 21.65
CA GLY A 35 -41.63 -10.40 20.89
C GLY A 35 -41.69 -10.36 19.36
N MET A 36 -40.56 -10.66 18.71
CA MET A 36 -40.44 -11.76 17.73
C MET A 36 -39.01 -11.81 17.15
N VAL A 37 -38.61 -13.01 16.78
CA VAL A 37 -37.27 -13.53 16.50
C VAL A 37 -36.91 -13.36 15.01
N ASN A 38 -35.64 -13.05 14.69
CA ASN A 38 -34.81 -13.24 13.46
C ASN A 38 -35.47 -13.16 12.04
N PRO A 39 -34.82 -12.61 10.98
CA PRO A 39 -33.45 -12.98 10.57
C PRO A 39 -32.61 -11.92 9.79
N GLY A 40 -31.28 -11.94 9.96
CA GLY A 40 -30.31 -11.59 8.92
C GLY A 40 -30.09 -10.12 8.51
N ILE A 41 -28.93 -9.94 7.87
CA ILE A 41 -28.44 -8.80 7.05
C ILE A 41 -27.94 -7.54 7.79
N ARG A 42 -26.61 -7.29 7.76
CA ARG A 42 -25.92 -6.43 6.76
C ARG A 42 -24.51 -6.08 7.28
N VAL A 43 -23.51 -6.47 6.50
CA VAL A 43 -22.21 -5.78 6.46
C VAL A 43 -22.52 -4.33 6.12
N SER A 44 -22.32 -3.42 7.06
CA SER A 44 -22.29 -1.98 6.79
C SER A 44 -20.86 -1.53 6.95
N GLU A 45 -20.23 -1.26 5.82
CA GLU A 45 -19.12 -0.31 5.70
C GLU A 45 -19.38 0.89 6.63
N MET A 46 -18.45 1.14 7.55
CA MET A 46 -18.36 2.45 8.20
C MET A 46 -17.03 3.08 7.81
N PRO A 47 -17.08 4.24 7.12
CA PRO A 47 -15.90 5.02 6.76
C PRO A 47 -15.60 6.02 7.87
N PHE A 48 -14.38 5.98 8.43
CA PHE A 48 -13.77 7.18 9.00
C PHE A 48 -12.25 7.12 8.82
N PRO A 49 -11.61 8.17 8.26
CA PRO A 49 -10.17 8.28 8.23
C PRO A 49 -9.68 8.60 9.66
N LEU A 50 -8.63 7.89 10.10
CA LEU A 50 -7.91 8.29 11.31
C LEU A 50 -7.18 9.63 11.02
N PRO A 51 -7.11 10.57 11.97
CA PRO A 51 -6.48 11.86 11.75
C PRO A 51 -4.94 11.72 11.66
N PRO A 52 -4.26 12.63 10.94
CA PRO A 52 -2.83 12.51 10.68
C PRO A 52 -2.04 12.71 11.96
N TYR A 53 -1.24 11.71 12.34
CA TYR A 53 -0.37 11.76 13.50
C TYR A 53 1.08 11.94 13.06
N LYS A 54 1.61 13.16 13.20
CA LYS A 54 3.06 13.39 13.10
C LYS A 54 3.74 12.80 14.33
N ALA A 55 4.56 11.75 14.17
CA ALA A 55 5.41 11.22 15.23
C ALA A 55 6.83 10.86 14.79
N ALA A 56 7.73 10.92 15.76
CA ALA A 56 9.16 10.63 15.66
C ALA A 56 9.45 9.10 15.65
N PRO A 57 10.61 8.66 15.14
CA PRO A 57 10.83 7.25 14.77
C PRO A 57 11.42 6.41 15.93
N SER A 58 10.62 5.47 16.45
CA SER A 58 10.97 4.18 17.12
C SER A 58 9.79 3.65 17.96
N ASP A 59 8.96 4.53 18.51
CA ASP A 59 7.82 4.17 19.38
C ASP A 59 6.61 3.60 18.60
N GLN A 60 6.53 3.84 17.29
CA GLN A 60 5.37 3.45 16.47
C GLN A 60 5.39 1.96 16.05
N ARG A 61 6.55 1.32 15.87
CA ARG A 61 6.62 -0.17 15.71
C ARG A 61 6.00 -0.85 16.94
N GLN A 62 6.26 -0.32 18.13
CA GLN A 62 5.64 -0.82 19.37
C GLN A 62 4.16 -0.43 19.52
N ALA A 63 3.73 0.72 19.00
CA ALA A 63 2.34 1.15 19.03
C ALA A 63 1.44 0.36 18.07
N ASP A 64 1.91 0.04 16.86
CA ASP A 64 1.18 -0.77 15.89
C ASP A 64 1.20 -2.27 16.27
N ILE A 65 2.26 -2.73 16.97
CA ILE A 65 2.26 -4.00 17.72
C ILE A 65 1.31 -3.93 18.93
N ALA A 66 1.03 -2.75 19.50
CA ALA A 66 0.16 -2.58 20.66
C ALA A 66 -1.33 -2.47 20.33
N ASP A 67 -1.70 -2.04 19.11
CA ASP A 67 -3.09 -2.08 18.61
C ASP A 67 -3.58 -3.52 18.35
N ILE A 68 -2.70 -4.51 18.54
CA ILE A 68 -2.92 -5.95 18.36
C ILE A 68 -2.87 -6.70 19.72
N ARG A 69 -3.06 -6.01 20.86
CA ARG A 69 -2.96 -6.61 22.21
C ARG A 69 -4.31 -6.78 22.92
N PRO A 70 -4.40 -7.85 23.72
CA PRO A 70 -4.58 -7.61 25.14
C PRO A 70 -3.59 -8.44 25.97
N ILE A 71 -2.30 -8.09 26.00
CA ILE A 71 -1.41 -8.45 27.12
C ILE A 71 -0.43 -7.29 27.42
N LEU A 72 -0.46 -6.87 28.69
CA LEU A 72 0.41 -5.93 29.37
C LEU A 72 1.89 -6.35 29.26
N VAL A 73 2.72 -5.60 28.53
CA VAL A 73 4.19 -5.67 28.71
C VAL A 73 4.55 -4.85 29.93
N ALA A 74 4.86 -5.55 31.03
CA ALA A 74 5.68 -4.97 32.07
C ALA A 74 7.05 -4.68 31.47
N HIS A 75 7.38 -3.39 31.32
CA HIS A 75 8.73 -2.95 30.97
C HIS A 75 9.70 -3.45 32.05
N ILE A 76 10.52 -4.44 31.73
CA ILE A 76 11.70 -4.76 32.54
C ILE A 76 12.84 -3.88 32.03
N ASN A 77 13.34 -3.03 32.91
CA ASN A 77 14.41 -2.07 32.67
C ASN A 77 15.72 -2.79 32.28
N PRO A 78 16.31 -2.53 31.10
CA PRO A 78 17.49 -3.26 30.62
C PRO A 78 18.80 -2.96 31.37
N GLU A 79 18.81 -1.99 32.30
CA GLU A 79 20.01 -1.63 33.09
C GLU A 79 19.97 -2.12 34.55
N ALA A 80 18.95 -2.87 34.96
CA ALA A 80 19.00 -3.52 36.26
C ALA A 80 19.95 -4.72 36.18
N VAL A 81 21.17 -4.59 36.72
CA VAL A 81 21.99 -5.73 37.10
C VAL A 81 21.20 -6.52 38.15
N MET A 82 20.39 -7.47 37.66
CA MET A 82 19.70 -8.39 38.54
C MET A 82 20.75 -9.28 39.22
N PRO A 83 20.60 -9.57 40.53
CA PRO A 83 21.45 -10.55 41.17
C PRO A 83 21.39 -11.87 40.38
N PRO A 84 22.47 -12.68 40.36
CA PRO A 84 22.44 -13.97 39.70
C PRO A 84 21.21 -14.76 40.17
N PRO A 85 20.55 -15.51 39.27
CA PRO A 85 19.34 -16.24 39.61
C PRO A 85 19.63 -17.10 40.84
N VAL A 86 18.81 -16.91 41.88
CA VAL A 86 18.81 -17.82 43.03
C VAL A 86 18.28 -19.14 42.48
N VAL A 87 19.15 -20.16 42.41
CA VAL A 87 18.73 -21.53 42.08
C VAL A 87 17.66 -21.90 43.10
N PRO A 88 16.42 -22.18 42.70
CA PRO A 88 15.39 -22.61 43.65
C PRO A 88 15.85 -23.90 44.33
N ASP A 89 15.61 -24.04 45.64
CA ASP A 89 15.98 -25.24 46.41
C ASP A 89 15.27 -26.53 45.93
N HIS A 90 14.38 -26.43 44.91
CA HIS A 90 13.66 -27.54 44.31
C HIS A 90 13.69 -27.42 42.78
N ILE A 91 14.60 -28.17 42.15
CA ILE A 91 14.70 -28.36 40.70
C ILE A 91 14.39 -29.82 40.37
N ILE A 92 13.78 -30.06 39.22
CA ILE A 92 13.77 -31.40 38.60
C ILE A 92 14.99 -31.45 37.68
N ALA A 93 15.99 -32.23 38.06
CA ALA A 93 17.27 -32.29 37.36
C ALA A 93 17.47 -33.63 36.64
N GLY A 94 18.04 -33.56 35.44
CA GLY A 94 18.54 -34.69 34.66
C GLY A 94 20.03 -35.00 34.92
N ASP A 95 20.65 -35.74 34.00
CA ASP A 95 22.07 -36.08 33.99
C ASP A 95 22.81 -35.44 32.79
N ASP A 96 24.09 -35.75 32.58
CA ASP A 96 24.88 -35.20 31.47
C ASP A 96 24.56 -35.86 30.09
N GLY A 97 23.43 -36.58 29.98
CA GLY A 97 22.97 -37.19 28.73
C GLY A 97 21.54 -36.78 28.39
N PRO A 98 21.01 -37.16 27.21
CA PRO A 98 19.68 -36.75 26.78
C PRO A 98 18.58 -37.15 27.77
N ASN A 99 17.79 -36.18 28.20
CA ASN A 99 16.76 -36.36 29.21
C ASN A 99 15.37 -35.96 28.71
N THR A 100 14.35 -36.48 29.37
CA THR A 100 12.97 -36.01 29.22
C THR A 100 12.44 -35.65 30.59
N LEU A 101 12.21 -34.36 30.82
CA LEU A 101 11.76 -33.82 32.10
C LEU A 101 10.33 -33.30 31.95
N ILE A 102 9.45 -33.70 32.86
CA ILE A 102 8.04 -33.30 32.85
C ILE A 102 7.80 -32.36 34.03
N GLY A 103 7.32 -31.15 33.72
CA GLY A 103 7.00 -30.12 34.68
C GLY A 103 5.82 -30.48 35.57
N ASP A 104 5.96 -30.22 36.87
CA ASP A 104 4.89 -30.37 37.86
C ASP A 104 4.04 -29.08 38.05
N GLY A 105 4.26 -28.07 37.21
CA GLY A 105 3.60 -26.76 37.31
C GLY A 105 4.36 -25.73 38.15
N ALA A 106 5.39 -26.10 38.92
CA ALA A 106 5.98 -25.18 39.90
C ALA A 106 7.51 -25.22 40.00
N THR A 107 8.15 -26.30 39.57
CA THR A 107 9.60 -26.50 39.69
C THR A 107 10.32 -26.24 38.37
N PRO A 108 11.46 -25.51 38.38
CA PRO A 108 12.31 -25.42 37.21
C PRO A 108 12.83 -26.80 36.81
N LEU A 109 12.99 -27.00 35.50
CA LEU A 109 13.54 -28.21 34.91
C LEU A 109 14.96 -27.91 34.42
N HIS A 110 15.93 -28.76 34.77
CA HIS A 110 17.32 -28.60 34.35
C HIS A 110 17.82 -29.94 33.80
N GLY A 111 17.96 -30.04 32.48
CA GLY A 111 18.35 -31.27 31.80
C GLY A 111 19.79 -31.66 32.13
N GLY A 112 20.72 -30.74 31.95
CA GLY A 112 22.14 -30.99 32.11
C GLY A 112 22.81 -30.83 30.74
N LYS A 113 23.73 -31.72 30.39
CA LYS A 113 24.29 -31.76 29.02
C LYS A 113 23.52 -32.77 28.18
N GLY A 114 23.63 -32.61 26.86
CA GLY A 114 22.92 -33.43 25.88
C GLY A 114 21.69 -32.71 25.36
N ASP A 115 21.08 -33.28 24.34
CA ASP A 115 19.86 -32.72 23.75
C ASP A 115 18.65 -33.17 24.60
N ASP A 116 18.09 -32.24 25.37
CA ASP A 116 17.07 -32.48 26.37
C ASP A 116 15.66 -32.06 25.90
N LEU A 117 14.66 -32.75 26.46
CA LEU A 117 13.24 -32.51 26.19
C LEU A 117 12.50 -32.11 27.48
N TYR A 118 11.98 -30.89 27.50
CA TYR A 118 11.19 -30.35 28.60
C TYR A 118 9.70 -30.33 28.23
N ILE A 119 8.85 -30.99 29.01
CA ILE A 119 7.40 -31.03 28.80
C ILE A 119 6.73 -30.17 29.86
N ILE A 120 6.11 -29.07 29.45
CA ILE A 120 5.46 -28.10 30.33
C ILE A 120 3.95 -28.23 30.18
N THR A 121 3.34 -28.85 31.19
CA THR A 121 1.89 -29.04 31.30
C THR A 121 1.35 -28.25 32.50
N GLY A 122 0.32 -27.43 32.30
CA GLY A 122 -0.36 -26.70 33.37
C GLY A 122 -0.35 -25.17 33.20
N PRO A 123 -1.22 -24.44 33.91
CA PRO A 123 -1.51 -23.01 33.65
C PRO A 123 -0.45 -22.03 34.17
N GLU A 124 0.62 -22.52 34.79
CA GLU A 124 1.63 -21.71 35.47
C GLU A 124 2.64 -21.19 34.44
N ARG A 125 2.45 -19.93 34.04
CA ARG A 125 3.15 -19.24 32.95
C ARG A 125 4.66 -19.05 33.11
N PHE A 126 5.26 -19.45 34.25
CA PHE A 126 6.65 -19.12 34.60
C PHE A 126 7.53 -20.34 34.88
N MET A 127 7.10 -21.55 34.53
CA MET A 127 7.98 -22.70 34.58
C MET A 127 9.17 -22.45 33.65
N SER A 128 10.40 -22.51 34.19
CA SER A 128 11.62 -22.27 33.41
C SER A 128 12.31 -23.58 33.14
N ALA A 129 12.47 -23.93 31.86
CA ALA A 129 13.54 -24.82 31.44
C ALA A 129 14.87 -24.07 31.55
N VAL A 130 15.85 -24.71 32.18
CA VAL A 130 17.19 -24.16 32.41
C VAL A 130 18.16 -24.98 31.58
N GLU A 131 18.90 -24.29 30.73
CA GLU A 131 19.98 -24.85 29.90
C GLU A 131 21.12 -23.83 29.88
N TRP A 132 22.34 -24.28 30.17
CA TRP A 132 23.52 -23.42 30.14
C TRP A 132 24.24 -23.49 28.79
N VAL A 133 25.21 -22.58 28.66
CA VAL A 133 25.93 -22.41 27.41
C VAL A 133 26.64 -23.67 26.94
N GLY A 134 26.31 -24.14 25.74
CA GLY A 134 26.94 -25.27 25.07
C GLY A 134 26.59 -26.63 25.68
N GLU A 135 25.44 -26.75 26.32
CA GLU A 135 24.98 -28.01 26.92
C GLU A 135 24.25 -28.92 25.94
N GLY A 136 23.60 -28.43 24.89
CA GLY A 136 22.92 -29.30 23.92
C GLY A 136 22.27 -28.51 22.79
N ILE A 137 21.35 -29.18 22.09
CA ILE A 137 20.23 -28.53 21.41
C ILE A 137 18.95 -29.02 22.07
N ASP A 138 18.28 -28.13 22.80
CA ASP A 138 17.16 -28.52 23.66
C ASP A 138 15.80 -28.17 23.07
N THR A 139 14.78 -28.88 23.54
CA THR A 139 13.40 -28.71 23.10
C THR A 139 12.44 -28.57 24.27
N VAL A 140 11.58 -27.55 24.21
CA VAL A 140 10.41 -27.41 25.08
C VAL A 140 9.15 -27.82 24.31
N ILE A 141 8.31 -28.65 24.91
CA ILE A 141 6.91 -28.86 24.51
C ILE A 141 6.02 -28.15 25.53
N ALA A 142 5.17 -27.23 25.08
CA ALA A 142 4.29 -26.47 25.96
C ALA A 142 2.82 -26.56 25.53
N GLU A 143 1.92 -26.85 26.48
CA GLU A 143 0.45 -26.81 26.24
C GLU A 143 -0.19 -25.47 26.62
N VAL A 144 0.64 -24.47 26.96
CA VAL A 144 0.25 -23.13 27.39
C VAL A 144 1.16 -22.09 26.74
N ASP A 145 0.82 -20.81 26.87
CA ASP A 145 1.73 -19.71 26.51
C ASP A 145 3.11 -19.92 27.14
N TYR A 146 4.15 -19.88 26.32
CA TYR A 146 5.52 -20.09 26.76
C TYR A 146 6.49 -19.08 26.17
N GLU A 147 7.36 -18.56 27.03
CA GLU A 147 8.46 -17.69 26.67
C GLU A 147 9.79 -18.34 27.05
N MET A 148 10.64 -18.57 26.06
CA MET A 148 12.01 -19.00 26.30
C MET A 148 12.75 -17.89 27.04
N SER A 149 13.40 -18.26 28.14
CA SER A 149 14.25 -17.34 28.90
C SER A 149 15.38 -16.80 28.03
N GLY A 150 15.61 -15.50 28.08
CA GLY A 150 16.78 -14.87 27.45
C GLY A 150 18.11 -15.19 28.13
N TYR A 151 18.09 -15.91 29.26
CA TYR A 151 19.28 -16.30 30.03
C TYR A 151 19.77 -17.71 29.74
N TYR A 152 18.92 -18.56 29.14
CA TYR A 152 19.18 -19.98 28.93
C TYR A 152 19.20 -20.30 27.45
N GLU A 153 19.92 -21.35 27.06
CA GLU A 153 20.22 -21.62 25.64
C GLU A 153 19.15 -22.39 24.86
N ILE A 154 17.94 -22.57 25.38
CA ILE A 154 16.87 -23.31 24.69
C ILE A 154 16.68 -22.82 23.24
N GLU A 155 16.80 -23.74 22.27
CA GLU A 155 16.64 -23.42 20.85
C GLU A 155 15.26 -23.76 20.30
N ASN A 156 14.62 -24.85 20.76
CA ASN A 156 13.39 -25.35 20.14
C ASN A 156 12.17 -25.24 21.07
N LEU A 157 11.05 -24.75 20.52
CA LEU A 157 9.74 -24.76 21.18
C LEU A 157 8.71 -25.41 20.26
N THR A 158 7.94 -26.33 20.81
CA THR A 158 6.78 -26.93 20.17
C THR A 158 5.55 -26.67 21.04
N LEU A 159 4.57 -25.97 20.50
CA LEU A 159 3.28 -25.75 21.12
C LEU A 159 2.39 -26.97 20.88
N ALA A 160 1.65 -27.37 21.91
CA ALA A 160 0.79 -28.53 21.93
C ALA A 160 -0.54 -28.19 22.60
N GLY A 161 -1.41 -29.20 22.75
CA GLY A 161 -2.71 -29.03 23.37
C GLY A 161 -3.79 -28.53 22.40
N PRO A 162 -5.04 -28.43 22.89
CA PRO A 162 -6.21 -28.14 22.05
C PRO A 162 -6.47 -26.64 21.86
N GLU A 163 -5.77 -25.76 22.59
CA GLU A 163 -6.02 -24.32 22.58
C GLU A 163 -5.01 -23.57 21.72
N ALA A 164 -5.41 -22.39 21.26
CA ALA A 164 -4.50 -21.37 20.73
C ALA A 164 -3.54 -20.88 21.81
N VAL A 165 -2.24 -20.90 21.54
CA VAL A 165 -1.19 -20.53 22.51
C VAL A 165 -0.12 -19.67 21.86
N THR A 166 0.55 -18.87 22.69
CA THR A 166 1.65 -17.98 22.27
C THR A 166 3.00 -18.64 22.53
N GLY A 167 3.86 -18.69 21.51
CA GLY A 167 5.25 -19.11 21.62
C GLY A 167 6.20 -17.93 21.43
N ILE A 168 7.06 -17.67 22.40
CA ILE A 168 8.02 -16.56 22.36
C ILE A 168 9.44 -17.12 22.48
N GLY A 169 10.29 -16.80 21.51
CA GLY A 169 11.72 -17.14 21.49
C GLY A 169 12.57 -16.32 22.44
N ASN A 170 13.87 -16.43 22.29
CA ASN A 170 14.91 -15.73 23.05
C ASN A 170 15.84 -14.95 22.10
N ASN A 171 17.14 -14.86 22.39
CA ASN A 171 18.09 -14.11 21.54
C ASN A 171 18.92 -15.03 20.63
N LEU A 172 18.55 -16.31 20.56
CA LEU A 172 19.23 -17.34 19.78
C LEU A 172 18.50 -17.59 18.46
N ASN A 173 19.04 -18.51 17.65
CA ASN A 173 18.34 -18.98 16.46
C ASN A 173 17.32 -20.03 16.89
N ASN A 174 16.07 -19.62 17.07
CA ASN A 174 15.03 -20.50 17.57
C ASN A 174 14.30 -21.25 16.46
N VAL A 175 13.84 -22.47 16.75
CA VAL A 175 12.82 -23.16 15.97
C VAL A 175 11.55 -23.21 16.80
N ILE A 176 10.56 -22.41 16.43
CA ILE A 176 9.28 -22.35 17.11
C ILE A 176 8.22 -22.99 16.23
N THR A 177 7.54 -23.99 16.76
CA THR A 177 6.53 -24.78 16.08
C THR A 177 5.19 -24.65 16.81
N GLY A 178 4.17 -24.14 16.12
CA GLY A 178 2.79 -24.05 16.55
C GLY A 178 2.06 -25.40 16.56
N ASN A 179 0.81 -25.36 17.04
CA ASN A 179 -0.14 -26.45 17.00
C ASN A 179 -1.12 -26.28 15.82
N LEU A 180 -2.34 -26.82 15.89
CA LEU A 180 -3.31 -26.76 14.78
C LEU A 180 -4.36 -25.64 14.96
N ASN A 181 -4.10 -24.71 15.86
CA ASN A 181 -4.96 -23.57 16.16
C ASN A 181 -4.20 -22.27 15.92
N ASP A 182 -4.93 -21.17 15.82
CA ASP A 182 -4.44 -19.80 15.66
C ASP A 182 -3.40 -19.42 16.72
N ASN A 183 -2.11 -19.51 16.41
CA ASN A 183 -1.02 -19.25 17.33
C ASN A 183 -0.42 -17.86 17.11
N VAL A 184 0.28 -17.37 18.13
CA VAL A 184 1.15 -16.19 18.02
C VAL A 184 2.58 -16.65 18.26
N LEU A 185 3.42 -16.56 17.23
CA LEU A 185 4.82 -16.99 17.26
C LEU A 185 5.73 -15.76 17.13
N LEU A 186 6.57 -15.51 18.13
CA LEU A 186 7.50 -14.37 18.17
C LEU A 186 8.94 -14.90 18.25
N GLY A 187 9.74 -14.71 17.19
CA GLY A 187 11.15 -15.14 17.15
C GLY A 187 12.05 -14.35 18.10
N LYS A 188 11.84 -13.02 18.15
CA LYS A 188 12.71 -12.01 18.79
C LYS A 188 14.02 -11.86 18.00
N HIS A 189 15.18 -11.97 18.63
CA HIS A 189 16.46 -11.75 17.97
C HIS A 189 17.02 -13.10 17.54
N GLY A 190 17.62 -13.18 16.36
CA GLY A 190 18.29 -14.40 15.96
C GLY A 190 18.16 -14.65 14.48
N LYS A 191 18.25 -15.90 14.08
CA LYS A 191 17.82 -16.40 12.78
C LYS A 191 16.81 -17.49 13.07
N ASP A 192 15.56 -17.09 13.12
CA ASP A 192 14.49 -17.93 13.62
C ASP A 192 13.81 -18.69 12.50
N THR A 193 13.19 -19.80 12.87
CA THR A 193 12.28 -20.56 12.02
C THR A 193 10.97 -20.75 12.75
N LEU A 194 9.95 -20.03 12.32
CA LEU A 194 8.59 -20.06 12.87
C LEU A 194 7.69 -20.91 11.97
N LYS A 195 6.96 -21.85 12.56
CA LYS A 195 6.06 -22.77 11.83
C LYS A 195 4.70 -22.80 12.50
N GLY A 196 3.69 -22.14 11.93
CA GLY A 196 2.32 -22.09 12.44
C GLY A 196 1.62 -23.45 12.38
N TRP A 197 1.68 -24.09 11.21
CA TRP A 197 1.01 -25.32 10.77
C TRP A 197 -0.45 -25.16 10.35
N GLY A 198 -1.35 -24.87 11.27
CA GLY A 198 -2.77 -24.85 10.99
C GLY A 198 -3.48 -23.85 11.89
N GLY A 199 -4.54 -23.25 11.39
CA GLY A 199 -5.18 -22.10 12.05
C GLY A 199 -4.67 -20.80 11.43
N ASP A 200 -5.30 -19.69 11.81
CA ASP A 200 -4.93 -18.36 11.32
C ASP A 200 -3.81 -17.81 12.22
N ASP A 201 -2.56 -18.09 11.88
CA ASP A 201 -1.39 -17.84 12.72
C ASP A 201 -0.83 -16.42 12.53
N ARG A 202 -0.25 -15.87 13.60
CA ARG A 202 0.54 -14.62 13.55
C ARG A 202 2.01 -14.91 13.83
N LEU A 203 2.86 -14.65 12.82
CA LEU A 203 4.30 -14.92 12.88
C LEU A 203 5.08 -13.60 12.82
N ASP A 204 5.88 -13.30 13.84
CA ASP A 204 6.82 -12.17 13.87
C ASP A 204 8.24 -12.70 14.04
N GLY A 205 9.03 -12.64 12.96
CA GLY A 205 10.44 -13.04 13.01
C GLY A 205 11.24 -12.20 14.00
N GLY A 206 10.91 -10.92 14.14
CA GLY A 206 11.71 -9.97 14.89
C GLY A 206 12.97 -9.53 14.13
N PRO A 207 14.03 -9.08 14.83
CA PRO A 207 15.28 -8.73 14.17
C PRO A 207 16.13 -9.95 13.78
N GLY A 208 16.46 -10.04 12.49
CA GLY A 208 17.37 -11.05 11.96
C GLY A 208 16.87 -11.59 10.63
N PRO A 209 17.58 -12.51 9.95
CA PRO A 209 17.11 -13.10 8.70
C PRO A 209 16.29 -14.37 8.94
N ASP A 210 14.98 -14.22 9.15
CA ASP A 210 14.11 -15.29 9.65
C ASP A 210 13.41 -16.09 8.55
N LYS A 211 12.85 -17.25 8.92
CA LYS A 211 11.95 -18.03 8.07
C LYS A 211 10.62 -18.23 8.74
N MET A 212 9.54 -17.92 8.04
CA MET A 212 8.19 -18.05 8.56
C MET A 212 7.36 -18.92 7.61
N PHE A 213 6.71 -19.93 8.18
CA PHE A 213 5.82 -20.87 7.50
C PHE A 213 4.50 -20.84 8.29
N GLY A 214 3.42 -20.27 7.75
CA GLY A 214 2.14 -20.22 8.46
C GLY A 214 1.41 -21.55 8.29
N GLY A 215 1.39 -22.10 7.09
CA GLY A 215 0.70 -23.36 6.83
C GLY A 215 -0.75 -23.11 6.46
N LYS A 216 -1.70 -23.86 7.02
CA LYS A 216 -3.12 -23.75 6.65
C LYS A 216 -3.82 -22.69 7.49
N GLY A 217 -4.59 -21.83 6.87
CA GLY A 217 -5.29 -20.74 7.52
C GLY A 217 -4.92 -19.44 6.82
N ASP A 218 -5.61 -18.36 7.19
CA ASP A 218 -5.27 -17.02 6.72
C ASP A 218 -4.22 -16.43 7.66
N ASP A 219 -2.94 -16.57 7.30
CA ASP A 219 -1.82 -16.25 8.19
C ASP A 219 -1.34 -14.80 8.04
N LEU A 220 -0.78 -14.26 9.12
CA LEU A 220 -0.23 -12.91 9.20
C LEU A 220 1.26 -12.91 9.56
N TYR A 221 2.08 -12.49 8.61
CA TYR A 221 3.53 -12.39 8.75
C TYR A 221 3.97 -10.95 9.01
N ILE A 222 4.86 -10.77 9.97
CA ILE A 222 5.52 -9.49 10.25
C ILE A 222 6.97 -9.62 9.82
N VAL A 223 7.32 -8.88 8.77
CA VAL A 223 8.68 -8.82 8.23
C VAL A 223 9.34 -7.52 8.68
N GLY A 224 10.42 -7.66 9.44
CA GLY A 224 11.18 -6.53 9.99
C GLY A 224 12.54 -6.35 9.32
N HIS A 225 13.00 -7.34 8.57
CA HIS A 225 14.36 -7.37 8.05
C HIS A 225 14.41 -7.94 6.62
N ALA A 226 15.27 -7.36 5.77
CA ALA A 226 15.36 -7.72 4.35
C ALA A 226 15.81 -9.18 4.08
N GLY A 227 16.29 -9.87 5.10
CA GLY A 227 16.67 -11.28 5.04
C GLY A 227 15.54 -12.25 5.37
N ASP A 228 14.38 -11.75 5.82
CA ASP A 228 13.22 -12.56 6.19
C ASP A 228 12.62 -13.25 4.97
N LYS A 229 12.09 -14.45 5.19
CA LYS A 229 11.45 -15.26 4.15
C LYS A 229 10.15 -15.83 4.65
N VAL A 230 9.06 -15.38 4.04
CA VAL A 230 7.76 -16.05 4.13
C VAL A 230 7.70 -17.17 3.10
N ILE A 231 7.31 -18.36 3.54
CA ILE A 231 7.29 -19.57 2.73
C ILE A 231 5.94 -20.23 2.89
N GLU A 232 5.12 -20.11 1.86
CA GLU A 232 3.77 -20.68 1.84
C GLU A 232 3.58 -21.82 0.85
N ALA A 233 2.58 -22.65 1.14
CA ALA A 233 2.18 -23.76 0.28
C ALA A 233 0.88 -23.43 -0.46
N ALA A 234 0.71 -23.99 -1.66
CA ALA A 234 -0.48 -23.72 -2.47
C ALA A 234 -1.79 -24.10 -1.76
N ALA A 235 -2.80 -23.23 -1.88
CA ALA A 235 -4.16 -23.41 -1.36
C ALA A 235 -4.24 -23.59 0.18
N SER A 236 -3.43 -22.82 0.92
CA SER A 236 -3.39 -22.90 2.37
C SER A 236 -4.18 -21.79 3.08
N GLY A 237 -4.45 -20.67 2.41
CA GLY A 237 -5.36 -19.62 2.88
C GLY A 237 -5.24 -18.38 2.01
N THR A 238 -5.62 -17.23 2.55
CA THR A 238 -5.34 -15.89 2.04
C THR A 238 -4.40 -15.18 3.00
N ASP A 239 -3.14 -15.10 2.61
CA ASP A 239 -2.06 -14.74 3.53
C ASP A 239 -1.66 -13.27 3.41
N THR A 240 -1.23 -12.68 4.52
CA THR A 240 -0.87 -11.26 4.58
C THR A 240 0.54 -11.06 5.14
N VAL A 241 1.36 -10.31 4.41
CA VAL A 241 2.64 -9.80 4.91
C VAL A 241 2.51 -8.33 5.27
N ILE A 242 2.88 -7.98 6.50
CA ILE A 242 3.17 -6.60 6.89
C ILE A 242 4.68 -6.43 6.91
N SER A 243 5.21 -5.52 6.10
CA SER A 243 6.64 -5.24 6.02
C SER A 243 7.00 -3.82 6.45
N TRP A 244 8.10 -3.69 7.20
CA TRP A 244 8.76 -2.42 7.54
C TRP A 244 9.98 -2.11 6.66
N ALA A 245 10.25 -2.94 5.65
CA ALA A 245 11.34 -2.79 4.70
C ALA A 245 10.84 -3.12 3.27
N ASP A 246 11.69 -2.87 2.26
CA ASP A 246 11.45 -3.37 0.91
C ASP A 246 11.15 -4.86 0.95
N TYR A 247 10.10 -5.30 0.27
CA TYR A 247 9.71 -6.70 0.31
C TYR A 247 9.14 -7.21 -1.00
N GLN A 248 9.51 -8.45 -1.32
CA GLN A 248 8.95 -9.21 -2.41
C GLN A 248 8.21 -10.41 -1.85
N LEU A 249 6.94 -10.55 -2.22
CA LEU A 249 6.13 -11.69 -1.81
C LEU A 249 6.73 -13.01 -2.30
N GLY A 250 6.79 -14.00 -1.41
CA GLY A 250 6.98 -15.39 -1.80
C GLY A 250 5.77 -15.89 -2.59
N GLY A 251 5.91 -17.00 -3.31
CA GLY A 251 4.74 -17.60 -3.97
C GLY A 251 3.68 -18.02 -2.96
N HIS A 252 2.41 -18.01 -3.37
CA HIS A 252 1.24 -18.36 -2.56
C HIS A 252 0.92 -17.40 -1.41
N VAL A 253 1.39 -16.16 -1.51
CA VAL A 253 1.00 -15.09 -0.59
C VAL A 253 0.28 -14.01 -1.38
N GLU A 254 -0.89 -13.60 -0.91
CA GLU A 254 -1.78 -12.73 -1.68
C GLU A 254 -1.64 -11.25 -1.32
N ASN A 255 -1.36 -10.91 -0.06
CA ASN A 255 -1.43 -9.53 0.41
C ASN A 255 -0.08 -9.01 0.93
N LEU A 256 0.30 -7.80 0.52
CA LEU A 256 1.44 -7.05 1.04
C LEU A 256 0.99 -5.68 1.55
N ILE A 257 1.33 -5.37 2.79
CA ILE A 257 1.08 -4.07 3.42
C ILE A 257 2.41 -3.50 3.90
N LEU A 258 2.78 -2.33 3.39
CA LEU A 258 3.98 -1.61 3.79
C LEU A 258 3.66 -0.65 4.96
N ARG A 259 4.50 -0.63 6.01
CA ARG A 259 4.30 0.18 7.24
C ARG A 259 5.56 0.96 7.69
N GLY A 260 6.60 1.00 6.87
CA GLY A 260 7.88 1.65 7.20
C GLY A 260 7.82 3.18 7.23
N PHE A 261 8.81 3.80 7.89
CA PHE A 261 8.94 5.27 8.03
C PHE A 261 9.77 5.93 6.93
N GLY A 262 9.70 5.43 5.72
CA GLY A 262 10.43 5.97 4.58
C GLY A 262 10.02 5.28 3.28
N LYS A 263 10.67 5.67 2.20
CA LYS A 263 10.46 5.05 0.87
C LYS A 263 10.85 3.59 0.94
N ILE A 264 9.85 2.73 0.94
CA ILE A 264 10.00 1.28 0.86
C ILE A 264 9.21 0.77 -0.32
N ASP A 265 9.73 -0.23 -1.02
CA ASP A 265 9.14 -0.74 -2.25
C ASP A 265 8.46 -2.09 -2.02
N GLY A 266 7.39 -2.32 -2.77
CA GLY A 266 6.61 -3.56 -2.73
C GLY A 266 6.68 -4.28 -4.06
N THR A 267 6.88 -5.60 -4.03
CA THR A 267 6.79 -6.44 -5.22
C THR A 267 5.96 -7.68 -4.92
N GLY A 268 5.01 -7.99 -5.80
CA GLY A 268 4.18 -9.19 -5.75
C GLY A 268 4.92 -10.46 -6.16
N ASN A 269 4.14 -11.47 -6.50
CA ASN A 269 4.55 -12.77 -7.02
C ASN A 269 3.83 -13.05 -8.36
N HIS A 270 3.70 -14.30 -8.80
CA HIS A 270 3.06 -14.62 -10.09
C HIS A 270 1.56 -14.96 -9.95
N GLN A 271 0.89 -14.37 -8.96
CA GLN A 271 -0.54 -14.53 -8.66
C GLN A 271 -1.15 -13.15 -8.45
N ASP A 272 -2.48 -13.10 -8.46
CA ASP A 272 -3.25 -11.91 -8.08
C ASP A 272 -2.87 -11.46 -6.65
N ASN A 273 -2.38 -10.25 -6.51
CA ASN A 273 -1.91 -9.67 -5.26
C ASN A 273 -2.63 -8.37 -4.91
N ASP A 274 -2.87 -8.13 -3.61
CA ASP A 274 -3.27 -6.82 -3.08
C ASP A 274 -2.07 -6.19 -2.36
N ILE A 275 -1.50 -5.15 -2.98
CA ILE A 275 -0.30 -4.47 -2.52
C ILE A 275 -0.68 -3.06 -2.08
N SER A 276 -0.43 -2.75 -0.81
CA SER A 276 -0.65 -1.43 -0.22
C SER A 276 0.67 -0.81 0.22
N GLY A 277 0.96 0.38 -0.32
CA GLY A 277 2.09 1.23 -0.01
C GLY A 277 1.96 1.96 1.33
N THR A 278 2.73 3.03 1.46
CA THR A 278 2.85 3.91 2.63
C THR A 278 2.38 5.33 2.28
N GLU A 279 2.43 6.26 3.23
CA GLU A 279 2.19 7.69 2.94
C GLU A 279 3.43 8.42 2.33
N GLU A 280 4.44 7.66 1.93
CA GLU A 280 5.67 8.13 1.30
C GLU A 280 5.78 7.49 -0.08
N ALA A 281 6.44 8.16 -1.03
CA ALA A 281 6.63 7.64 -2.38
C ALA A 281 7.22 6.21 -2.41
N ASN A 282 6.50 5.31 -3.08
CA ASN A 282 6.79 3.89 -3.24
C ASN A 282 6.94 3.51 -4.73
N ILE A 283 7.67 2.42 -4.98
CA ILE A 283 7.56 1.66 -6.22
C ILE A 283 6.85 0.35 -5.92
N LEU A 284 5.65 0.19 -6.50
CA LEU A 284 4.81 -1.01 -6.35
C LEU A 284 4.79 -1.79 -7.67
N ARG A 285 5.12 -3.07 -7.61
CA ARG A 285 5.12 -3.98 -8.78
C ARG A 285 4.23 -5.19 -8.51
N GLY A 286 3.21 -5.43 -9.32
CA GLY A 286 2.35 -6.62 -9.22
C GLY A 286 3.03 -7.88 -9.76
N LEU A 287 3.62 -7.79 -10.96
CA LEU A 287 4.20 -8.88 -11.77
C LEU A 287 3.08 -9.61 -12.55
N PRO A 288 3.14 -10.91 -12.92
CA PRO A 288 1.96 -11.57 -13.50
C PRO A 288 0.85 -11.83 -12.49
N GLY A 289 -0.40 -11.51 -12.83
CA GLY A 289 -1.58 -11.66 -11.98
C GLY A 289 -2.58 -10.54 -12.28
N ASP A 290 -3.84 -10.69 -11.85
CA ASP A 290 -4.78 -9.56 -11.83
C ASP A 290 -4.61 -8.83 -10.48
N ASP A 291 -3.69 -7.86 -10.44
CA ASP A 291 -3.23 -7.23 -9.21
C ASP A 291 -4.03 -5.98 -8.81
N THR A 292 -3.98 -5.64 -7.53
CA THR A 292 -4.49 -4.38 -6.98
C THR A 292 -3.39 -3.65 -6.23
N LEU A 293 -2.97 -2.49 -6.74
CA LEU A 293 -1.88 -1.68 -6.20
C LEU A 293 -2.46 -0.38 -5.63
N LYS A 294 -2.13 -0.06 -4.38
CA LYS A 294 -2.58 1.17 -3.68
C LYS A 294 -1.36 1.93 -3.17
N GLY A 295 -1.06 3.08 -3.78
CA GLY A 295 0.04 3.97 -3.42
C GLY A 295 -0.18 4.66 -2.07
N TRP A 296 -1.32 5.35 -1.95
CA TRP A 296 -1.76 6.21 -0.85
C TRP A 296 -1.33 7.67 -0.99
N ASP A 297 -0.36 8.13 -0.21
CA ASP A 297 0.16 9.49 -0.32
C ASP A 297 1.61 9.40 -0.81
N GLY A 298 2.08 10.41 -1.53
CA GLY A 298 3.43 10.45 -2.09
C GLY A 298 3.43 10.21 -3.60
N ASP A 299 4.54 10.57 -4.26
CA ASP A 299 4.67 10.40 -5.71
C ASP A 299 5.04 8.94 -6.04
N ASP A 300 4.04 8.11 -6.31
CA ASP A 300 4.20 6.67 -6.46
C ASP A 300 4.49 6.24 -7.90
N THR A 301 5.10 5.07 -8.05
CA THR A 301 5.21 4.37 -9.33
C THR A 301 4.54 3.01 -9.22
N LEU A 302 3.44 2.83 -9.94
CA LEU A 302 2.61 1.64 -9.93
C LEU A 302 2.77 0.90 -11.26
N ASP A 303 3.26 -0.32 -11.19
CA ASP A 303 3.46 -1.22 -12.33
C ASP A 303 2.73 -2.53 -12.04
N GLY A 304 1.51 -2.66 -12.56
CA GLY A 304 0.70 -3.87 -12.37
C GLY A 304 1.41 -5.11 -12.91
N GLY A 305 2.07 -4.98 -14.06
CA GLY A 305 2.71 -6.11 -14.73
C GLY A 305 1.73 -6.74 -15.70
N TRP A 306 1.72 -8.08 -15.79
CA TRP A 306 0.86 -8.76 -16.76
C TRP A 306 -0.45 -9.20 -16.12
N GLY A 307 -1.57 -8.76 -16.67
CA GLY A 307 -2.89 -9.16 -16.21
C GLY A 307 -3.83 -7.98 -16.32
N ALA A 308 -5.02 -8.07 -15.75
CA ALA A 308 -5.96 -6.94 -15.72
C ALA A 308 -5.89 -6.24 -14.36
N ASP A 309 -5.02 -5.22 -14.25
CA ASP A 309 -4.67 -4.65 -12.95
C ASP A 309 -5.55 -3.46 -12.54
N LYS A 310 -5.60 -3.19 -11.24
CA LYS A 310 -6.17 -1.95 -10.67
C LYS A 310 -5.08 -1.19 -9.93
N MET A 311 -4.83 0.04 -10.36
CA MET A 311 -3.83 0.91 -9.76
C MET A 311 -4.50 2.18 -9.23
N PHE A 312 -4.32 2.41 -7.93
CA PHE A 312 -4.78 3.59 -7.19
C PHE A 312 -3.53 4.32 -6.68
N GLY A 313 -3.20 5.49 -7.21
CA GLY A 313 -2.02 6.24 -6.74
C GLY A 313 -2.35 7.00 -5.48
N GLY A 314 -3.40 7.82 -5.50
CA GLY A 314 -3.85 8.59 -4.35
C GLY A 314 -3.32 10.02 -4.38
N GLN A 315 -2.80 10.55 -3.28
CA GLN A 315 -2.23 11.91 -3.25
C GLN A 315 -0.79 11.90 -3.75
N GLY A 316 -0.41 12.85 -4.58
CA GLY A 316 0.95 12.95 -5.13
C GLY A 316 0.92 12.93 -6.65
N ASP A 317 2.06 13.19 -7.28
CA ASP A 317 2.18 13.11 -8.74
C ASP A 317 2.60 11.68 -9.14
N ASP A 318 1.60 10.83 -9.44
CA ASP A 318 1.81 9.39 -9.62
C ASP A 318 2.16 8.99 -11.05
N ARG A 319 2.83 7.83 -11.17
CA ARG A 319 3.14 7.19 -12.46
C ARG A 319 2.56 5.79 -12.55
N TYR A 320 1.85 5.53 -13.63
CA TYR A 320 1.23 4.23 -13.92
C TYR A 320 1.86 3.61 -15.16
N MET A 321 2.27 2.35 -15.05
CA MET A 321 2.62 1.53 -16.21
C MET A 321 1.38 0.73 -16.62
N VAL A 322 0.94 0.89 -17.87
CA VAL A 322 -0.19 0.16 -18.43
C VAL A 322 0.29 -0.67 -19.61
N ASP A 323 0.15 -1.99 -19.50
CA ASP A 323 0.61 -2.93 -20.53
C ASP A 323 -0.47 -3.93 -20.99
N ASP A 324 -1.60 -4.00 -20.28
CA ASP A 324 -2.79 -4.74 -20.69
C ASP A 324 -3.98 -3.80 -20.91
N ILE A 325 -4.92 -4.21 -21.77
CA ILE A 325 -6.15 -3.44 -22.02
C ILE A 325 -7.16 -3.54 -20.85
N GLY A 326 -6.98 -4.54 -19.98
CA GLY A 326 -7.73 -4.74 -18.76
C GLY A 326 -7.32 -3.80 -17.62
N ASP A 327 -6.15 -3.17 -17.70
CA ASP A 327 -5.63 -2.28 -16.67
C ASP A 327 -6.52 -1.07 -16.42
N ARG A 328 -6.63 -0.70 -15.15
CA ARG A 328 -7.46 0.41 -14.68
C ARG A 328 -6.67 1.31 -13.75
N VAL A 329 -6.42 2.52 -14.23
CA VAL A 329 -5.93 3.65 -13.42
C VAL A 329 -7.12 4.35 -12.76
N ILE A 330 -7.07 4.50 -11.43
CA ILE A 330 -8.19 5.01 -10.63
C ILE A 330 -7.69 6.15 -9.75
N GLU A 331 -8.08 7.37 -10.10
CA GLU A 331 -7.68 8.59 -9.40
C GLU A 331 -8.86 9.42 -8.89
N ALA A 332 -8.60 10.14 -7.80
CA ALA A 332 -9.55 11.07 -7.21
C ALA A 332 -9.32 12.49 -7.74
N PRO A 333 -10.35 13.36 -7.79
CA PRO A 333 -10.14 14.72 -8.29
C PRO A 333 -9.21 15.54 -7.40
N GLY A 334 -8.18 16.13 -8.00
CA GLY A 334 -7.31 17.12 -7.35
C GLY A 334 -6.30 16.54 -6.36
N THR A 335 -5.89 15.29 -6.58
CA THR A 335 -4.93 14.59 -5.75
C THR A 335 -3.49 14.63 -6.29
N GLY A 336 -3.30 15.09 -7.53
CA GLY A 336 -1.99 15.14 -8.15
C GLY A 336 -2.02 15.64 -9.58
N THR A 337 -0.86 15.56 -10.24
CA THR A 337 -0.73 15.59 -11.70
C THR A 337 -0.17 14.24 -12.17
N ASP A 338 -1.05 13.39 -12.64
CA ASP A 338 -0.76 11.98 -12.81
C ASP A 338 -0.38 11.61 -14.24
N THR A 339 0.50 10.62 -14.38
CA THR A 339 1.07 10.22 -15.67
C THR A 339 0.89 8.74 -15.95
N VAL A 340 0.22 8.43 -17.06
CA VAL A 340 0.14 7.06 -17.59
C VAL A 340 1.18 6.86 -18.68
N LEU A 341 2.05 5.87 -18.51
CA LEU A 341 2.90 5.32 -19.56
C LEU A 341 2.22 4.05 -20.08
N SER A 342 1.75 4.07 -21.34
CA SER A 342 1.00 2.94 -21.89
C SER A 342 1.67 2.32 -23.10
N SER A 343 1.85 0.99 -23.07
CA SER A 343 2.34 0.20 -24.21
C SER A 343 1.22 -0.43 -25.05
N VAL A 344 -0.03 -0.16 -24.67
CA VAL A 344 -1.27 -0.54 -25.37
C VAL A 344 -2.09 0.69 -25.74
N SER A 345 -3.17 0.51 -26.49
CA SER A 345 -4.08 1.64 -26.73
C SER A 345 -4.85 1.93 -25.45
N PHE A 346 -4.86 3.19 -25.01
CA PHE A 346 -5.39 3.55 -23.70
C PHE A 346 -6.23 4.82 -23.73
N ARG A 347 -7.23 4.85 -22.85
CA ARG A 347 -8.05 6.03 -22.59
C ARG A 347 -7.90 6.43 -21.13
N LEU A 348 -7.49 7.67 -20.89
CA LEU A 348 -7.36 8.20 -19.54
C LEU A 348 -8.70 8.12 -18.81
N SER A 349 -8.64 7.64 -17.56
CA SER A 349 -9.72 7.80 -16.59
C SER A 349 -9.94 9.28 -16.28
N ALA A 350 -11.06 9.60 -15.63
CA ALA A 350 -11.23 10.95 -15.07
C ALA A 350 -10.11 11.24 -14.04
N SER A 351 -9.76 12.52 -13.89
CA SER A 351 -8.74 12.99 -12.94
C SER A 351 -7.30 12.56 -13.22
N VAL A 352 -7.01 12.12 -14.45
CA VAL A 352 -5.62 11.82 -14.87
C VAL A 352 -5.24 12.79 -15.98
N GLU A 353 -4.09 13.44 -15.85
CA GLU A 353 -3.72 14.59 -16.68
C GLU A 353 -2.86 14.20 -17.88
N ASN A 354 -1.93 13.26 -17.71
CA ASN A 354 -0.90 12.99 -18.70
C ASN A 354 -0.96 11.56 -19.27
N LEU A 355 -0.83 11.45 -20.59
CA LEU A 355 -0.67 10.18 -21.30
C LEU A 355 0.60 10.19 -22.16
N HIS A 356 1.44 9.18 -21.99
CA HIS A 356 2.60 8.91 -22.82
C HIS A 356 2.51 7.50 -23.41
N LEU A 357 2.33 7.40 -24.72
CA LEU A 357 2.36 6.12 -25.41
C LEU A 357 3.81 5.68 -25.60
N VAL A 358 4.10 4.42 -25.32
CA VAL A 358 5.45 3.84 -25.42
C VAL A 358 5.48 2.60 -26.33
N GLY A 359 6.67 2.09 -26.58
CA GLY A 359 6.88 0.92 -27.43
C GLY A 359 6.79 1.20 -28.93
N PRO A 360 7.00 0.17 -29.78
CA PRO A 360 7.14 0.35 -31.22
C PRO A 360 5.84 0.16 -32.02
N LYS A 361 4.74 -0.24 -31.38
CA LYS A 361 3.49 -0.60 -32.06
C LYS A 361 2.64 0.66 -32.34
N PRO A 362 1.87 0.69 -33.44
CA PRO A 362 0.87 1.73 -33.67
C PRO A 362 -0.29 1.54 -32.67
N ILE A 363 -0.30 2.34 -31.62
CA ILE A 363 -1.33 2.35 -30.57
C ILE A 363 -2.03 3.70 -30.54
N SER A 364 -3.20 3.76 -29.93
CA SER A 364 -4.02 4.97 -29.85
C SER A 364 -4.11 5.49 -28.43
N GLY A 365 -4.19 6.81 -28.27
CA GLY A 365 -4.38 7.49 -27.00
C GLY A 365 -5.67 8.28 -27.01
N SER A 366 -6.39 8.30 -25.89
CA SER A 366 -7.55 9.18 -25.70
C SER A 366 -7.49 9.83 -24.32
N GLY A 367 -7.68 11.14 -24.27
CA GLY A 367 -7.80 11.91 -23.04
C GLY A 367 -9.17 11.75 -22.37
N ASN A 368 -9.48 12.68 -21.48
CA ASN A 368 -10.73 12.79 -20.74
C ASN A 368 -11.37 14.18 -20.97
N ALA A 369 -12.16 14.70 -20.03
CA ALA A 369 -12.84 15.99 -20.20
C ALA A 369 -12.08 17.19 -19.58
N ALA A 370 -10.89 16.94 -19.03
CA ALA A 370 -9.98 17.95 -18.51
C ALA A 370 -8.95 18.31 -19.59
N GLY A 371 -8.14 19.35 -19.36
CA GLY A 371 -7.00 19.62 -20.24
C GLY A 371 -5.90 18.58 -20.00
N ASN A 372 -5.60 17.78 -21.02
CA ASN A 372 -4.62 16.70 -20.95
C ASN A 372 -3.31 17.04 -21.66
N MET A 373 -2.20 16.50 -21.16
CA MET A 373 -0.93 16.47 -21.88
C MET A 373 -0.72 15.07 -22.47
N MET A 374 -0.78 14.96 -23.79
CA MET A 374 -0.73 13.68 -24.49
C MET A 374 0.46 13.63 -25.44
N SER A 375 1.14 12.49 -25.45
CA SER A 375 2.19 12.21 -26.42
C SER A 375 2.09 10.80 -26.98
N GLY A 376 2.17 10.70 -28.30
CA GLY A 376 2.29 9.45 -29.05
C GLY A 376 3.63 8.75 -28.84
N ASN A 377 3.84 7.67 -29.57
CA ASN A 377 5.14 7.02 -29.73
C ASN A 377 5.68 7.31 -31.14
N HIS A 378 6.73 6.61 -31.59
CA HIS A 378 7.32 6.84 -32.91
C HIS A 378 6.61 6.08 -34.05
N ALA A 379 5.43 5.52 -33.79
CA ALA A 379 4.61 4.82 -34.77
C ALA A 379 3.34 5.64 -35.04
N ALA A 380 2.62 5.30 -36.11
CA ALA A 380 1.35 5.97 -36.42
C ALA A 380 0.33 5.80 -35.28
N ASN A 381 -0.06 6.91 -34.65
CA ASN A 381 -1.02 6.95 -33.56
C ASN A 381 -2.33 7.63 -33.96
N ILE A 382 -3.40 7.29 -33.24
CA ILE A 382 -4.63 8.09 -33.21
C ILE A 382 -4.71 8.71 -31.82
N LEU A 383 -4.66 10.03 -31.75
CA LEU A 383 -4.70 10.80 -30.50
C LEU A 383 -5.97 11.64 -30.45
N LYS A 384 -6.71 11.56 -29.35
CA LYS A 384 -7.96 12.29 -29.15
C LYS A 384 -7.96 12.98 -27.79
N GLY A 385 -7.97 14.31 -27.75
CA GLY A 385 -8.03 15.09 -26.51
C GLY A 385 -9.40 14.96 -25.82
N HIS A 386 -10.47 15.16 -26.59
CA HIS A 386 -11.88 15.22 -26.19
C HIS A 386 -12.37 16.62 -25.83
N ASP A 387 -12.77 16.88 -24.58
CA ASP A 387 -13.16 18.22 -24.13
C ASP A 387 -12.02 18.70 -23.22
N GLY A 388 -11.65 19.98 -23.23
CA GLY A 388 -10.54 20.47 -22.42
C GLY A 388 -9.60 21.33 -23.26
N ALA A 389 -8.62 21.99 -22.62
CA ALA A 389 -7.56 22.63 -23.38
C ALA A 389 -6.37 21.69 -23.40
N ASP A 390 -6.25 20.90 -24.48
CA ASP A 390 -5.31 19.80 -24.58
C ASP A 390 -3.99 20.21 -25.22
N SER A 391 -2.91 19.53 -24.84
CA SER A 391 -1.60 19.63 -25.50
C SER A 391 -1.21 18.25 -26.03
N ILE A 392 -1.28 18.06 -27.35
CA ILE A 392 -1.13 16.76 -28.00
C ILE A 392 0.07 16.78 -28.96
N SER A 393 0.99 15.82 -28.80
CA SER A 393 2.12 15.60 -29.71
C SER A 393 2.11 14.19 -30.30
N GLY A 394 2.15 14.05 -31.63
CA GLY A 394 2.29 12.76 -32.32
C GLY A 394 3.68 12.15 -32.21
N GLN A 395 4.71 12.98 -32.00
CA GLN A 395 6.14 12.63 -32.07
C GLN A 395 6.61 12.24 -33.46
N GLY A 396 6.38 11.02 -33.91
CA GLY A 396 6.75 10.62 -35.25
C GLY A 396 5.92 9.45 -35.72
N GLY A 397 5.84 9.25 -37.03
CA GLY A 397 4.88 8.31 -37.59
C GLY A 397 3.93 9.05 -38.53
N PHE A 398 2.76 8.49 -38.80
CA PHE A 398 1.70 9.18 -39.52
C PHE A 398 0.52 9.30 -38.56
N ASP A 399 0.46 10.42 -37.87
CA ASP A 399 -0.44 10.59 -36.74
C ASP A 399 -1.76 11.20 -37.16
N ARG A 400 -2.83 10.76 -36.50
CA ARG A 400 -4.15 11.37 -36.62
C ARG A 400 -4.52 12.01 -35.29
N ILE A 401 -4.56 13.33 -35.27
CA ILE A 401 -4.78 14.12 -34.06
C ILE A 401 -6.14 14.80 -34.12
N VAL A 402 -6.94 14.55 -33.09
CA VAL A 402 -8.20 15.25 -32.80
C VAL A 402 -7.99 15.96 -31.46
N GLY A 403 -7.93 17.30 -31.45
CA GLY A 403 -7.96 18.05 -30.19
C GLY A 403 -9.32 17.85 -29.51
N GLY A 404 -10.36 18.34 -30.18
CA GLY A 404 -11.74 18.20 -29.76
C GLY A 404 -12.27 19.56 -29.35
N LYS A 405 -13.08 19.63 -28.30
CA LYS A 405 -13.57 20.92 -27.80
C LYS A 405 -12.58 21.55 -26.85
N GLY A 406 -12.36 22.84 -27.02
CA GLY A 406 -11.54 23.68 -26.18
C GLY A 406 -10.56 24.46 -27.04
N ASN A 407 -9.42 24.82 -26.47
CA ASN A 407 -8.40 25.55 -27.22
C ASN A 407 -7.13 24.71 -27.15
N ASP A 408 -6.92 23.91 -28.17
CA ASP A 408 -5.91 22.86 -28.13
C ASP A 408 -4.60 23.31 -28.77
N LEU A 409 -3.50 22.73 -28.28
CA LEU A 409 -2.16 22.86 -28.82
C LEU A 409 -1.75 21.53 -29.44
N LEU A 410 -1.63 21.50 -30.76
CA LEU A 410 -1.40 20.28 -31.53
C LEU A 410 -0.02 20.34 -32.21
N ASN A 411 0.69 19.22 -32.15
CA ASN A 411 1.99 19.03 -32.78
C ASN A 411 2.00 17.66 -33.45
N GLY A 412 2.14 17.63 -34.78
CA GLY A 412 2.16 16.37 -35.54
C GLY A 412 3.47 15.60 -35.30
N GLY A 413 4.57 16.32 -35.33
CA GLY A 413 5.91 15.77 -35.23
C GLY A 413 6.47 15.39 -36.60
N ALA A 414 7.27 14.33 -36.64
CA ALA A 414 7.88 13.84 -37.87
C ALA A 414 6.92 12.90 -38.60
N GLY A 415 6.37 13.32 -39.71
CA GLY A 415 5.34 12.51 -40.33
C GLY A 415 4.68 13.12 -41.53
N ARG A 416 3.58 12.48 -41.90
CA ARG A 416 2.53 13.03 -42.76
C ARG A 416 1.28 12.91 -41.91
N ASP A 417 1.01 13.95 -41.16
CA ASP A 417 0.05 13.90 -40.08
C ASP A 417 -1.29 14.46 -40.53
N THR A 418 -2.36 14.07 -39.85
CA THR A 418 -3.71 14.54 -40.11
C THR A 418 -4.32 15.16 -38.87
N PHE A 419 -4.60 16.46 -38.94
CA PHE A 419 -5.29 17.21 -37.89
C PHE A 419 -6.78 17.29 -38.22
N VAL A 420 -7.64 16.91 -37.28
CA VAL A 420 -9.07 16.71 -37.53
C VAL A 420 -9.88 17.67 -36.68
N PHE A 421 -10.79 18.39 -37.33
CA PHE A 421 -11.65 19.37 -36.68
C PHE A 421 -13.13 19.14 -36.98
N PHE A 422 -13.96 19.37 -35.98
CA PHE A 422 -15.42 19.36 -36.02
C PHE A 422 -15.97 20.79 -35.79
N GLN A 423 -17.30 20.92 -35.77
CA GLN A 423 -17.95 22.21 -35.55
C GLN A 423 -17.81 22.64 -34.08
N ASN A 424 -17.46 23.90 -33.85
CA ASN A 424 -17.31 24.50 -32.52
C ASN A 424 -16.24 23.82 -31.62
N ASP A 425 -15.20 23.24 -32.22
CA ASP A 425 -14.02 22.73 -31.51
C ASP A 425 -13.36 23.82 -30.68
N GLY A 426 -13.06 24.98 -31.26
CA GLY A 426 -12.72 26.18 -30.51
C GLY A 426 -11.62 26.92 -31.21
N ARG A 427 -10.59 27.35 -30.47
CA ARG A 427 -9.43 28.05 -31.03
C ARG A 427 -8.17 27.23 -30.84
N ASP A 428 -7.82 26.47 -31.86
CA ASP A 428 -6.71 25.52 -31.83
C ASP A 428 -5.47 26.07 -32.51
N VAL A 429 -4.32 25.53 -32.13
CA VAL A 429 -3.02 25.92 -32.66
C VAL A 429 -2.28 24.66 -33.11
N ILE A 430 -1.95 24.58 -34.41
CA ILE A 430 -1.02 23.58 -34.93
C ILE A 430 0.37 24.21 -34.96
N GLN A 431 1.33 23.56 -34.30
CA GLN A 431 2.67 24.11 -34.09
C GLN A 431 3.61 23.94 -35.29
N ASP A 432 3.44 22.87 -36.07
CA ASP A 432 4.44 22.36 -37.00
C ASP A 432 3.87 21.86 -38.33
N PHE A 433 2.72 22.40 -38.74
CA PHE A 433 2.07 22.04 -40.01
C PHE A 433 3.00 22.20 -41.21
N THR A 434 3.22 21.11 -41.95
CA THR A 434 4.07 21.05 -43.14
C THR A 434 3.23 20.90 -44.40
N ILE A 435 3.15 21.98 -45.20
CA ILE A 435 2.42 22.03 -46.48
C ILE A 435 2.87 20.90 -47.41
N GLY A 436 1.89 20.23 -48.03
CA GLY A 436 2.12 19.10 -48.95
C GLY A 436 2.56 17.79 -48.30
N ALA A 437 2.86 17.78 -46.99
CA ALA A 437 3.12 16.57 -46.22
C ALA A 437 1.90 16.22 -45.34
N ASP A 438 1.49 17.18 -44.52
CA ASP A 438 0.39 17.07 -43.56
C ASP A 438 -0.96 17.44 -44.18
N LEU A 439 -2.01 17.15 -43.43
CA LEU A 439 -3.39 17.35 -43.88
C LEU A 439 -4.27 17.89 -42.75
N ILE A 440 -5.20 18.78 -43.11
CA ILE A 440 -6.26 19.23 -42.22
C ILE A 440 -7.60 18.68 -42.71
N GLU A 441 -8.30 17.97 -41.84
CA GLU A 441 -9.59 17.36 -42.13
C GLU A 441 -10.72 18.06 -41.37
N PHE A 442 -11.64 18.68 -42.10
CA PHE A 442 -12.87 19.26 -41.56
C PHE A 442 -14.02 18.27 -41.67
N ARG A 443 -14.54 17.82 -40.52
CA ARG A 443 -15.71 16.94 -40.40
C ARG A 443 -16.94 17.75 -39.98
N THR A 444 -17.33 18.69 -40.83
CA THR A 444 -18.40 19.65 -40.54
C THR A 444 -19.72 19.33 -41.24
N GLY A 445 -19.85 18.20 -41.93
CA GLY A 445 -21.05 17.81 -42.67
C GLY A 445 -21.09 18.38 -44.09
N GLY A 446 -19.92 18.52 -44.71
CA GLY A 446 -19.68 19.14 -46.01
C GLY A 446 -18.81 20.40 -45.91
N GLY A 447 -18.44 20.91 -47.10
CA GLY A 447 -17.62 22.11 -47.26
C GLY A 447 -16.69 21.99 -48.47
N ARG A 448 -16.06 23.10 -48.83
CA ARG A 448 -15.01 23.18 -49.86
C ARG A 448 -13.93 24.16 -49.39
N PHE A 449 -12.76 24.06 -50.03
CA PHE A 449 -11.66 25.00 -49.79
C PHE A 449 -12.10 26.48 -49.92
N ASP A 450 -12.91 26.79 -50.94
CA ASP A 450 -13.44 28.14 -51.18
C ASP A 450 -14.36 28.67 -50.05
N ASP A 451 -14.84 27.79 -49.16
CA ASP A 451 -15.68 28.18 -48.01
C ASP A 451 -14.84 28.63 -46.80
N LEU A 452 -13.53 28.38 -46.80
CA LEU A 452 -12.62 28.76 -45.72
C LEU A 452 -12.28 30.25 -45.77
N THR A 453 -12.35 30.91 -44.62
CA THR A 453 -11.74 32.23 -44.47
C THR A 453 -10.31 32.06 -43.97
N ILE A 454 -9.34 32.27 -44.87
CA ILE A 454 -7.91 32.19 -44.58
C ILE A 454 -7.34 33.61 -44.48
N SER A 455 -6.62 33.91 -43.39
CA SER A 455 -5.97 35.21 -43.19
C SER A 455 -4.57 35.07 -42.61
N GLN A 456 -3.67 35.99 -42.98
CA GLN A 456 -2.34 36.06 -42.40
C GLN A 456 -2.33 36.96 -41.16
N GLN A 457 -1.77 36.49 -40.05
CA GLN A 457 -1.55 37.27 -38.82
C GLN A 457 -0.11 37.11 -38.35
N GLY A 458 0.75 38.08 -38.69
CA GLY A 458 2.18 37.99 -38.42
C GLY A 458 2.79 36.80 -39.17
N ASN A 459 3.43 35.88 -38.45
CA ASN A 459 4.01 34.65 -39.00
C ASN A 459 3.06 33.44 -38.91
N LYS A 460 1.75 33.66 -38.87
CA LYS A 460 0.74 32.61 -38.71
C LYS A 460 -0.34 32.71 -39.76
N ALA A 461 -0.76 31.58 -40.32
CA ALA A 461 -1.99 31.49 -41.07
C ALA A 461 -3.15 31.19 -40.11
N VAL A 462 -4.29 31.84 -40.29
CA VAL A 462 -5.48 31.70 -39.44
C VAL A 462 -6.65 31.30 -40.31
N LEU A 463 -7.21 30.13 -40.02
CA LEU A 463 -8.36 29.51 -40.67
C LEU A 463 -9.59 29.71 -39.79
N ALA A 464 -10.65 30.33 -40.31
CA ALA A 464 -11.93 30.41 -39.62
C ALA A 464 -12.99 29.56 -40.35
N PHE A 465 -13.68 28.70 -39.60
CA PHE A 465 -14.67 27.75 -40.13
C PHE A 465 -15.68 27.40 -39.04
N ALA A 466 -16.97 27.23 -39.39
CA ALA A 466 -18.01 26.62 -38.54
C ALA A 466 -18.02 27.00 -37.04
N GLY A 467 -17.71 28.26 -36.69
CA GLY A 467 -17.66 28.73 -35.29
C GLY A 467 -16.32 28.53 -34.56
N SER A 468 -15.33 27.94 -35.23
CA SER A 468 -13.99 27.61 -34.75
C SER A 468 -12.91 28.38 -35.49
N THR A 469 -11.68 28.32 -34.96
CA THR A 469 -10.49 28.90 -35.56
C THR A 469 -9.30 27.96 -35.39
N VAL A 470 -8.57 27.71 -36.47
CA VAL A 470 -7.29 26.98 -36.42
C VAL A 470 -6.17 27.93 -36.81
N VAL A 471 -5.13 27.97 -35.98
CA VAL A 471 -3.94 28.79 -36.19
C VAL A 471 -2.77 27.89 -36.54
N LEU A 472 -2.21 28.10 -37.73
CA LEU A 472 -1.01 27.40 -38.19
C LEU A 472 0.21 28.28 -37.91
N ASN A 473 1.08 27.86 -37.01
CA ASN A 473 2.30 28.61 -36.71
C ASN A 473 3.33 28.45 -37.83
N ALA A 474 4.05 29.53 -38.15
CA ALA A 474 5.12 29.55 -39.15
C ALA A 474 4.69 29.14 -40.57
N VAL A 475 3.39 29.21 -40.86
CA VAL A 475 2.81 28.97 -42.18
C VAL A 475 2.42 30.30 -42.82
N ASN A 476 2.71 30.43 -44.11
CA ASN A 476 2.25 31.53 -44.94
C ASN A 476 0.91 31.14 -45.60
N ALA A 477 -0.12 31.95 -45.41
CA ALA A 477 -1.46 31.68 -45.90
C ALA A 477 -1.55 31.53 -47.42
N ASP A 478 -0.70 32.23 -48.17
CA ASP A 478 -0.70 32.20 -49.65
C ASP A 478 -0.13 30.88 -50.22
N ASP A 479 0.56 30.08 -49.39
CA ASP A 479 1.17 28.81 -49.80
C ASP A 479 0.21 27.62 -49.61
N LEU A 480 -0.95 27.83 -48.98
CA LEU A 480 -1.98 26.80 -48.77
C LEU A 480 -2.84 26.60 -50.02
N ASP A 481 -3.13 25.34 -50.37
CA ASP A 481 -4.03 25.02 -51.48
C ASP A 481 -5.05 23.92 -51.11
N ALA A 482 -5.97 23.61 -52.04
CA ALA A 482 -7.05 22.64 -51.79
C ALA A 482 -6.55 21.21 -51.50
N GLY A 483 -5.29 20.88 -51.80
CA GLY A 483 -4.65 19.61 -51.50
C GLY A 483 -4.24 19.44 -50.03
N ASP A 484 -4.10 20.54 -49.28
CA ASP A 484 -3.79 20.52 -47.84
C ASP A 484 -5.02 20.22 -46.97
N PHE A 485 -6.21 20.14 -47.57
CA PHE A 485 -7.48 20.03 -46.86
C PHE A 485 -8.38 18.91 -47.35
N LEU A 486 -9.06 18.24 -46.43
CA LEU A 486 -10.20 17.37 -46.70
C LEU A 486 -11.47 17.90 -46.04
N PHE A 487 -12.60 17.73 -46.72
CA PHE A 487 -13.92 18.15 -46.23
C PHE A 487 -14.88 16.96 -46.30
N PHE A 488 -15.57 16.69 -45.19
CA PHE A 488 -16.54 15.58 -45.06
C PHE A 488 -17.88 16.04 -44.50
#